data_AF-A0A662AQ19-F1
#
_entry.id   AF-A0A662AQ19-F1
#
_cell.length_a   1.000
_cell.length_b   1.000
_cell.length_c   1.000
_cell.angle_alpha   90.00
_cell.angle_beta   90.00
_cell.angle_gamma   90.00
#
_symmetry.space_group_name_H-M   'P 1'
#
loop_
_entity.id
_entity.type
_entity.pdbx_description
1 polymer ?
#
loop_
_entity_poly.entity_id
_entity_poly.type
_entity_poly.pdbx_seq_one_letter_code
_entity_poly.pdbx_strand_id
1 'polypeptide(L)'
;MDLTVLDENLNFMIASLELDGEECHLKHGPAGTKNPPAVDYLCQRLGNKNSSEVSQELRIPICKECAEALQDTDWILAYCTYCHKSQWIYRPLAKLHYPPGNGIYWMDVCPHCAEIATEYDGE
;
A
#
# COMPACT_ATOMS: atom_id res chain seq x y z
N MET A 1 -25.74 -25.26 -2.38
CA MET A 1 -24.97 -24.19 -1.71
C MET A 1 -23.61 -24.22 -2.36
N ASP A 2 -23.24 -23.16 -3.06
CA ASP A 2 -22.01 -23.11 -3.84
C ASP A 2 -20.80 -23.05 -2.90
N LEU A 3 -19.84 -23.95 -3.07
CA LEU A 3 -18.68 -24.09 -2.18
C LEU A 3 -17.74 -22.89 -2.31
N THR A 4 -17.77 -22.19 -3.44
CA THR A 4 -17.00 -20.96 -3.72
C THR A 4 -17.47 -19.78 -2.86
N VAL A 5 -18.79 -19.64 -2.65
CA VAL A 5 -19.38 -18.56 -1.86
C VAL A 5 -19.11 -18.75 -0.36
N LEU A 6 -19.00 -19.99 0.11
CA LEU A 6 -18.61 -20.28 1.50
C LEU A 6 -17.14 -19.91 1.75
N ASP A 7 -16.27 -20.14 0.76
CA ASP A 7 -14.84 -19.85 0.84
C ASP A 7 -14.56 -18.32 0.84
N GLU A 8 -15.24 -17.55 -0.01
CA GLU A 8 -15.12 -16.09 -0.04
C GLU A 8 -15.60 -15.41 1.26
N ASN A 9 -16.74 -15.86 1.80
CA ASN A 9 -17.27 -15.32 3.05
C ASN A 9 -16.37 -15.65 4.26
N LEU A 10 -15.75 -16.84 4.27
CA LEU A 10 -14.81 -17.21 5.32
C LEU A 10 -13.53 -16.38 5.23
N ASN A 11 -13.01 -16.16 4.02
CA ASN A 11 -11.83 -15.30 3.80
C ASN A 11 -12.09 -13.84 4.20
N PHE A 12 -13.28 -13.31 3.91
CA PHE A 12 -13.69 -11.97 4.36
C PHE A 12 -13.79 -11.88 5.89
N MET A 13 -14.36 -12.90 6.55
CA MET A 13 -14.42 -12.94 8.02
C MET A 13 -13.02 -13.04 8.64
N ILE A 14 -12.13 -13.86 8.09
CA ILE A 14 -10.74 -13.98 8.57
C ILE A 14 -10.02 -12.65 8.42
N ALA A 15 -10.10 -11.99 7.25
CA ALA A 15 -9.50 -10.68 7.05
C ALA A 15 -10.07 -9.63 8.02
N SER A 16 -11.37 -9.67 8.30
CA SER A 16 -11.99 -8.76 9.28
C SER A 16 -11.50 -9.02 10.71
N LEU A 17 -11.27 -10.27 11.09
CA LEU A 17 -10.72 -10.64 12.41
C LEU A 17 -9.25 -10.27 12.54
N GLU A 18 -8.47 -10.42 11.47
CA GLU A 18 -7.05 -10.03 11.42
C GLU A 18 -6.86 -8.52 11.50
N LEU A 19 -7.86 -7.73 11.11
CA LEU A 19 -7.82 -6.28 11.15
C LEU A 19 -8.22 -5.70 12.52
N ASP A 20 -8.92 -6.48 13.35
CA ASP A 20 -9.38 -6.01 14.65
C ASP A 20 -8.19 -5.73 15.58
N GLY A 21 -8.12 -4.50 16.10
CA GLY A 21 -7.01 -4.02 16.91
C GLY A 21 -5.78 -3.55 16.13
N GLU A 22 -5.77 -3.63 14.80
CA GLU A 22 -4.67 -3.11 13.97
C GLU A 22 -4.76 -1.59 13.80
N GLU A 23 -3.59 -0.95 13.64
CA GLU A 23 -3.46 0.47 13.36
C GLU A 23 -3.06 0.69 11.89
N CYS A 24 -3.33 1.87 11.34
CA CYS A 24 -2.95 2.16 9.97
C CYS A 24 -1.42 2.24 9.80
N HIS A 25 -0.92 1.52 8.79
CA HIS A 25 0.51 1.42 8.48
C HIS A 25 0.99 2.40 7.41
N LEU A 26 0.12 3.29 6.93
CA LEU A 26 0.52 4.34 6.01
C LEU A 26 1.02 5.58 6.76
N LYS A 27 1.94 6.29 6.12
CA LYS A 27 2.47 7.54 6.64
C LYS A 27 1.45 8.65 6.45
N HIS A 28 0.90 9.15 7.56
CA HIS A 28 -0.02 10.27 7.56
C HIS A 28 0.75 11.60 7.43
N GLY A 29 0.04 12.64 6.96
CA GLY A 29 0.57 14.01 6.96
C GLY A 29 0.77 14.54 8.39
N PRO A 30 1.43 15.71 8.57
CA PRO A 30 1.70 16.28 9.90
C PRO A 30 0.44 16.59 10.72
N ALA A 31 -0.69 16.83 10.05
CA ALA A 31 -1.99 17.08 10.66
C ALA A 31 -2.85 15.82 10.81
N GLY A 32 -2.39 14.68 10.28
CA GLY A 32 -3.12 13.41 10.35
C GLY A 32 -3.08 12.83 11.76
N THR A 33 -4.08 12.02 12.08
CA THR A 33 -4.11 11.27 13.33
C THR A 33 -2.90 10.34 13.39
N LYS A 34 -2.21 10.28 14.54
CA LYS A 34 -1.17 9.26 14.75
C LYS A 34 -1.85 7.93 15.03
N ASN A 35 -1.46 6.91 14.28
CA ASN A 35 -1.91 5.54 14.48
C ASN A 35 -3.45 5.36 14.57
N PRO A 36 -4.24 5.89 13.61
CA PRO A 36 -5.68 5.66 13.60
C PRO A 36 -5.97 4.17 13.39
N PRO A 37 -7.09 3.65 13.93
CA PRO A 37 -7.48 2.26 13.74
C PRO A 37 -7.65 1.95 12.25
N ALA A 38 -7.21 0.76 11.85
CA ALA A 38 -7.41 0.28 10.50
C ALA A 38 -8.87 -0.12 10.28
N VAL A 39 -9.38 0.11 9.06
CA VAL A 39 -10.76 -0.21 8.65
C VAL A 39 -10.82 -1.05 7.38
N ASP A 40 -9.69 -1.17 6.68
CA ASP A 40 -9.53 -2.03 5.51
C ASP A 40 -8.05 -2.40 5.29
N TYR A 41 -7.76 -3.20 4.27
CA TYR A 41 -6.42 -3.45 3.75
C TYR A 41 -6.23 -2.84 2.36
N LEU A 42 -5.11 -2.15 2.18
CA LEU A 42 -4.56 -1.93 0.86
C LEU A 42 -3.78 -3.17 0.41
N CYS A 43 -4.23 -3.79 -0.68
CA CYS A 43 -3.66 -5.03 -1.19
C CYS A 43 -2.86 -4.84 -2.49
N GLN A 44 -1.73 -5.52 -2.62
CA GLN A 44 -0.95 -5.60 -3.85
C GLN A 44 -0.44 -7.02 -4.07
N ARG A 45 -0.72 -7.57 -5.25
CA ARG A 45 -0.14 -8.86 -5.66
C ARG A 45 1.31 -8.64 -6.08
N LEU A 46 2.22 -9.38 -5.45
CA LEU A 46 3.63 -9.41 -5.76
C LEU A 46 3.96 -10.70 -6.53
N GLY A 47 4.83 -10.59 -7.51
CA GLY A 47 5.19 -11.71 -8.39
C GLY A 47 6.33 -11.34 -9.32
N ASN A 48 6.88 -12.34 -9.99
CA ASN A 48 7.84 -12.09 -11.05
C ASN A 48 7.14 -11.35 -12.19
N LYS A 49 7.60 -10.15 -12.57
CA LYS A 49 7.01 -9.34 -13.64
C LYS A 49 6.94 -10.06 -15.00
N ASN A 50 7.75 -11.11 -15.18
CA ASN A 50 7.82 -11.94 -16.38
C ASN A 50 7.01 -13.25 -16.27
N SER A 51 6.30 -13.48 -15.16
CA SER A 51 5.46 -14.66 -14.92
C SER A 51 4.06 -14.22 -14.48
N SER A 52 3.03 -14.95 -14.89
CA SER A 52 1.67 -14.76 -14.37
C SER A 52 1.47 -15.33 -12.96
N GLU A 53 2.48 -15.98 -12.38
CA GLU A 53 2.41 -16.54 -11.03
C GLU A 53 2.56 -15.43 -9.99
N VAL A 54 1.48 -15.21 -9.24
CA VAL A 54 1.48 -14.40 -8.01
C VAL A 54 2.21 -15.22 -6.95
N SER A 55 3.34 -14.72 -6.47
CA SER A 55 4.10 -15.40 -5.43
C SER A 55 3.61 -15.04 -4.04
N GLN A 56 3.14 -13.80 -3.85
CA GLN A 56 2.71 -13.26 -2.54
C GLN A 56 1.63 -12.18 -2.69
N GLU A 57 0.81 -11.99 -1.67
CA GLU A 57 -0.11 -10.85 -1.55
C GLU A 57 0.33 -9.97 -0.37
N LEU A 58 0.71 -8.73 -0.67
CA LEU A 58 1.00 -7.72 0.34
C LEU A 58 -0.32 -7.11 0.81
N ARG A 59 -0.58 -7.15 2.12
CA ARG A 59 -1.74 -6.53 2.77
C ARG A 59 -1.26 -5.46 3.75
N ILE A 60 -1.74 -4.24 3.60
CA ILE A 60 -1.33 -3.08 4.41
C ILE A 60 -2.58 -2.55 5.13
N PRO A 61 -2.69 -2.63 6.46
CA PRO A 61 -3.80 -2.03 7.20
C PRO A 61 -3.90 -0.51 6.93
N ILE A 62 -5.08 -0.05 6.55
CA ILE A 62 -5.35 1.37 6.28
C ILE A 62 -6.53 1.89 7.09
N CYS A 63 -6.43 3.13 7.57
CA CYS A 63 -7.54 3.81 8.22
C CYS A 63 -8.51 4.39 7.20
N LYS A 64 -9.65 4.86 7.69
CA LYS A 64 -10.69 5.49 6.87
C LYS A 64 -10.18 6.67 6.04
N GLU A 65 -9.37 7.55 6.63
CA GLU A 65 -8.80 8.73 5.93
C GLU A 65 -7.93 8.29 4.75
N CYS A 66 -7.09 7.27 4.95
CA CYS A 66 -6.26 6.74 3.87
C CYS A 66 -7.09 6.03 2.78
N ALA A 67 -8.12 5.28 3.16
CA ALA A 67 -9.02 4.64 2.21
C ALA A 67 -9.78 5.66 1.35
N GLU A 68 -10.22 6.77 1.95
CA GLU A 68 -10.88 7.88 1.25
C GLU A 68 -9.90 8.62 0.34
N ALA A 69 -8.67 8.88 0.80
CA ALA A 69 -7.63 9.52 -0.01
C ALA A 69 -7.21 8.69 -1.23
N LEU A 70 -7.32 7.36 -1.18
CA LEU A 70 -7.08 6.48 -2.35
C LEU A 70 -8.13 6.67 -3.46
N GLN A 71 -9.33 7.17 -3.12
CA GLN A 71 -10.39 7.47 -4.08
C GLN A 71 -10.28 8.90 -4.64
N ASP A 72 -9.48 9.75 -4.02
CA ASP A 72 -9.26 11.12 -4.47
C ASP A 72 -8.19 11.16 -5.57
N THR A 73 -8.59 11.63 -6.76
CA THR A 73 -7.71 11.71 -7.92
C THR A 73 -6.57 12.70 -7.75
N ASP A 74 -6.67 13.66 -6.81
CA ASP A 74 -5.62 14.63 -6.55
C ASP A 74 -4.47 14.05 -5.71
N TRP A 75 -4.65 12.87 -5.11
CA TRP A 75 -3.64 12.24 -4.29
C TRP A 75 -3.01 11.03 -4.98
N ILE A 76 -1.76 10.79 -4.65
CA ILE A 76 -1.01 9.59 -5.02
C ILE A 76 -0.32 9.06 -3.78
N LEU A 77 -0.49 7.77 -3.52
CA LEU A 77 0.28 7.04 -2.55
C LEU A 77 1.52 6.44 -3.23
N ALA A 78 2.70 6.97 -2.96
CA ALA A 78 3.95 6.28 -3.29
C ALA A 78 4.26 5.25 -2.20
N TYR A 79 4.48 3.99 -2.58
CA TYR A 79 4.75 2.90 -1.64
C TYR A 79 5.96 2.07 -2.09
N CYS A 80 6.91 1.85 -1.17
CA CYS A 80 8.08 0.99 -1.40
C CYS A 80 7.81 -0.43 -0.89
N THR A 81 7.79 -1.43 -1.76
CA THR A 81 7.56 -2.82 -1.36
C THR A 81 8.77 -3.45 -0.66
N TYR A 82 9.98 -2.90 -0.81
CA TYR A 82 11.17 -3.39 -0.12
C TYR A 82 11.25 -2.95 1.35
N CYS A 83 11.00 -1.66 1.65
CA CYS A 83 11.13 -1.13 3.01
C CYS A 83 9.81 -0.75 3.68
N HIS A 84 8.68 -0.99 3.00
CA HIS A 84 7.32 -0.72 3.47
C HIS A 84 7.03 0.76 3.82
N LYS A 85 7.92 1.69 3.45
CA LYS A 85 7.71 3.12 3.63
C LYS A 85 6.73 3.64 2.57
N SER A 86 5.88 4.56 3.01
CA SER A 86 4.87 5.22 2.16
C SER A 86 4.95 6.74 2.25
N GLN A 87 4.43 7.42 1.23
CA GLN A 87 4.33 8.88 1.18
C GLN A 87 3.14 9.30 0.30
N TRP A 88 2.28 10.15 0.85
CA TRP A 88 1.25 10.84 0.08
C TRP A 88 1.83 12.02 -0.70
N ILE A 89 1.42 12.14 -1.96
CA ILE A 89 1.83 13.18 -2.89
C ILE A 89 0.58 13.85 -3.42
N TYR A 90 0.48 15.17 -3.26
CA TYR A 90 -0.60 15.97 -3.81
C TYR A 90 -0.27 16.37 -5.25
N ARG A 91 -0.97 15.79 -6.22
CA ARG A 91 -0.72 15.97 -7.67
C ARG A 91 -0.68 17.45 -8.08
N PRO A 92 -1.60 18.33 -7.65
CA PRO A 92 -1.59 19.73 -8.09
C PRO A 92 -0.33 20.50 -7.71
N LEU A 93 0.42 20.06 -6.70
CA LEU A 93 1.66 20.68 -6.25
C LEU A 93 2.90 19.83 -6.56
N ALA A 94 2.74 18.70 -7.26
CA ALA A 94 3.84 17.83 -7.59
C ALA A 94 4.72 18.42 -8.70
N LYS A 95 6.05 18.30 -8.54
CA LYS A 95 7.02 18.69 -9.58
C LYS A 95 7.10 17.69 -10.73
N LEU A 96 6.71 16.44 -10.47
CA LEU A 96 6.71 15.34 -11.43
C LEU A 96 5.30 15.14 -11.97
N HIS A 97 5.22 14.80 -13.26
CA HIS A 97 3.96 14.42 -13.86
C HIS A 97 3.70 12.95 -13.56
N TYR A 98 2.57 12.67 -12.95
CA TYR A 98 2.12 11.31 -12.68
C TYR A 98 0.98 10.96 -13.63
N PRO A 99 1.01 9.78 -14.27
CA PRO A 99 -0.03 9.41 -15.21
C PRO A 99 -1.41 9.41 -14.53
N PRO A 100 -2.47 9.81 -15.24
CA PRO A 100 -3.84 9.66 -14.75
C PRO A 100 -4.16 8.18 -14.56
N GLY A 101 -4.93 7.85 -13.52
CA GLY A 101 -5.25 6.47 -13.16
C GLY A 101 -4.87 6.15 -11.72
N ASN A 102 -4.58 4.87 -11.47
CA ASN A 102 -4.48 4.27 -10.13
C ASN A 102 -3.76 5.18 -9.13
N GLY A 103 -4.41 5.46 -7.99
CA GLY A 103 -3.95 6.39 -6.96
C GLY A 103 -2.70 5.93 -6.21
N ILE A 104 -1.99 4.93 -6.72
CA ILE A 104 -0.88 4.27 -6.04
C ILE A 104 0.28 4.06 -7.03
N TYR A 105 1.45 4.52 -6.60
CA TYR A 105 2.72 4.33 -7.30
C TYR A 105 3.58 3.31 -6.53
N TRP A 106 3.48 2.05 -6.94
CA TRP A 106 4.24 0.93 -6.37
C TRP A 106 5.68 0.95 -6.85
N MET A 107 6.63 0.96 -5.93
CA MET A 107 8.06 0.91 -6.19
C MET A 107 8.62 -0.36 -5.59
N ASP A 108 9.40 -1.11 -6.37
CA ASP A 108 10.17 -2.24 -5.83
C ASP A 108 11.18 -1.73 -4.79
N VAL A 109 11.88 -0.64 -5.13
CA VAL A 109 12.90 0.01 -4.30
C VAL A 109 12.71 1.53 -4.41
N CYS A 110 12.67 2.22 -3.27
CA CYS A 110 12.60 3.69 -3.23
C CYS A 110 13.99 4.34 -3.21
N PRO A 111 14.12 5.65 -3.48
CA PRO A 111 15.42 6.33 -3.52
C PRO A 111 16.26 6.13 -2.25
N HIS A 112 15.62 6.17 -1.07
CA HIS A 112 16.30 5.92 0.20
C HIS A 112 16.91 4.52 0.29
N CYS A 113 16.24 3.51 -0.27
CA CYS A 113 16.78 2.14 -0.30
C CYS A 113 17.86 1.97 -1.36
N ALA A 114 17.76 2.68 -2.49
CA ALA A 114 18.76 2.67 -3.54
C ALA A 114 20.09 3.30 -3.07
N GLU A 115 20.04 4.39 -2.30
CA GLU A 115 21.23 5.04 -1.72
C GLU A 115 21.99 4.09 -0.79
N ILE A 116 21.27 3.36 0.09
CA ILE A 116 21.88 2.38 1.00
C ILE A 116 22.59 1.27 0.22
N ALA A 117 22.03 0.80 -0.89
CA ALA A 117 22.66 -0.26 -1.70
C ALA A 117 23.99 0.19 -2.32
N THR A 118 24.11 1.46 -2.70
CA THR A 118 25.34 1.99 -3.32
C THR A 118 26.50 2.21 -2.34
N GLU A 119 26.23 2.26 -1.03
CA GLU A 119 27.27 2.41 -0.01
C GLU A 119 28.00 1.09 0.32
N TYR A 120 27.42 -0.07 -0.03
CA TYR A 120 27.99 -1.39 0.27
C TYR A 120 28.72 -2.06 -0.90
N ASP A 121 28.54 -1.60 -2.14
CA ASP A 121 29.26 -2.11 -3.32
C ASP A 121 30.63 -1.43 -3.52
N GLY A 122 31.11 -0.68 -2.52
CA GLY A 122 32.33 0.13 -2.54
C GLY A 122 33.47 -0.32 -1.62
N GLU A 123 33.38 -1.50 -0.99
CA GLU A 123 34.49 -2.12 -0.21
C GLU A 123 35.09 -3.35 -0.90
#